data_AF-A0A552IUT8-F1
#
_entry.id   AF-A0A552IUT8-F1
#
_cell.length_a   1.000
_cell.length_b   1.000
_cell.length_c   1.000
_cell.angle_alpha   90.00
_cell.angle_beta   90.00
_cell.angle_gamma   90.00
#
_symmetry.space_group_name_H-M   'P 1'
#
loop_
_entity.id
_entity.type
_entity.pdbx_description
1 polymer ?
#
loop_
_entity_poly.entity_id
_entity_poly.type
_entity_poly.pdbx_seq_one_letter_code
_entity_poly.pdbx_strand_id
1 'polypeptide(L)' 'MSYQNIITIEPGKRSGKPCIRGMRITVYDILEYLAG' A
#
# COMPACT_ATOMS: atom_id res chain seq x y z
N MET A 1 -4.03 -5.26 -16.36
CA MET A 1 -3.96 -4.25 -15.29
C MET A 1 -2.58 -4.28 -14.66
N SER A 2 -1.80 -3.18 -14.67
CA SER A 2 -0.53 -3.13 -13.93
C SER A 2 -0.72 -2.51 -12.55
N TYR A 3 -0.37 -3.25 -11.50
CA TYR A 3 -0.45 -2.83 -10.09
C TYR A 3 0.54 -1.71 -9.73
N GLN A 4 1.57 -1.49 -10.55
CA GLN A 4 2.54 -0.39 -10.39
C GLN A 4 1.87 1.01 -10.43
N ASN A 5 0.71 1.11 -11.08
CA ASN A 5 -0.07 2.34 -11.13
C ASN A 5 -0.92 2.57 -9.86
N ILE A 6 -1.10 1.53 -9.04
CA ILE A 6 -1.95 1.54 -7.85
C ILE A 6 -1.10 1.60 -6.58
N ILE A 7 0.07 0.96 -6.55
CA ILE A 7 0.93 0.88 -5.37
C ILE A 7 2.08 1.88 -5.50
N THR A 8 2.36 2.64 -4.44
CA THR A 8 3.52 3.54 -4.32
C THR A 8 4.38 3.15 -3.13
N ILE A 9 5.69 3.34 -3.26
CA ILE A 9 6.65 3.19 -2.17
C ILE A 9 7.30 4.56 -1.97
N GLU A 10 6.99 5.20 -0.85
CA GLU A 10 7.47 6.52 -0.50
C GLU A 10 8.22 6.40 0.83
N PRO A 11 9.55 6.60 0.90
CA PRO A 11 10.35 6.35 2.11
C PRO A 11 9.84 7.09 3.36
N GLY A 12 9.31 8.30 3.20
CA GLY A 12 8.74 9.11 4.29
C GLY A 12 7.31 8.74 4.70
N LYS A 13 6.67 7.77 4.04
CA LYS A 13 5.27 7.41 4.25
C LYS A 13 5.17 5.99 4.80
N ARG A 14 4.49 5.83 5.94
CA ARG A 14 4.29 4.52 6.61
C ARG A 14 5.59 3.69 6.71
N SER A 15 6.71 4.34 7.04
CA SER A 15 8.04 3.71 7.16
C SER A 15 8.56 3.06 5.88
N GLY A 16 8.25 3.63 4.71
CA GLY A 16 8.65 3.09 3.41
C GLY A 16 7.86 1.84 2.99
N LYS A 17 6.76 1.52 3.69
CA LYS A 17 5.91 0.39 3.30
C LYS A 17 5.14 0.69 2.00
N PRO A 18 4.90 -0.33 1.16
CA PRO A 18 4.04 -0.18 -0.01
C PRO A 18 2.65 0.30 0.40
N CYS A 19 2.23 1.43 -0.16
CA CYS A 19 0.96 2.07 0.10
C CYS A 19 0.11 2.14 -1.17
N ILE A 20 -1.21 2.23 -1.02
CA ILE A 20 -2.09 2.54 -2.16
C ILE A 20 -1.91 4.03 -2.52
N ARG A 21 -1.74 4.31 -3.81
CA ARG A 21 -1.57 5.66 -4.36
C ARG A 21 -2.75 6.54 -3.95
N GLY A 22 -2.45 7.75 -3.46
CA GLY A 22 -3.49 8.68 -2.98
C GLY A 22 -4.07 8.34 -1.60
N MET A 23 -3.67 7.22 -0.98
CA MET A 23 -4.12 6.82 0.35
C MET A 23 -2.94 6.69 1.32
N ARG A 24 -3.23 6.63 2.62
CA ARG A 24 -2.26 6.32 3.69
C ARG A 24 -2.45 4.91 4.27
N ILE A 25 -2.91 3.98 3.43
CA ILE A 25 -3.16 2.58 3.77
C ILE A 25 -2.05 1.73 3.13
N THR A 26 -1.47 0.81 3.88
CA THR A 26 -0.47 -0.13 3.35
C THR A 26 -1.14 -1.30 2.68
N VAL A 27 -0.44 -1.93 1.73
CA VAL A 27 -0.90 -3.18 1.11
C VAL A 27 -1.13 -4.25 2.19
N TYR A 28 -0.30 -4.29 3.24
CA TYR A 28 -0.45 -5.22 4.36
C TYR A 28 -1.76 -5.04 5.11
N ASP A 29 -2.17 -3.80 5.41
CA ASP A 29 -3.44 -3.53 6.12
C ASP A 29 -4.64 -4.13 5.36
N ILE A 30 -4.60 -4.09 4.02
CA ILE A 30 -5.64 -4.67 3.16
C ILE A 30 -5.56 -6.19 3.14
N LEU A 31 -4.35 -6.75 3.00
CA LEU A 31 -4.16 -8.20 2.97
C LEU A 31 -4.55 -8.83 4.30
N GLU A 32 -4.20 -8.22 5.44
CA GLU A 32 -4.61 -8.65 6.78
C GLU A 32 -6.12 -8.60 6.94
N TYR A 33 -6.78 -7.54 6.45
CA TYR A 33 -8.24 -7.43 6.49
C TYR A 33 -8.95 -8.51 5.66
N LEU A 34 -8.39 -8.85 4.49
CA LEU A 34 -8.94 -9.89 3.62
C LEU A 34 -8.61 -11.31 4.08
N ALA A 35 -7.54 -11.48 4.86
CA ALA A 35 -7.09 -12.76 5.39
C ALA A 35 -7.85 -13.21 6.66
N GLY A 36 -8.98 -12.55 6.98
CA GLY A 36 -9.81 -12.82 8.15
C GLY A 36 -10.13 -14.29 8.40
#